data_AF-A0AAU0PN36-F1
#
_entry.id   AF-A0AAU0PN36-F1
#
_cell.length_a   1.000
_cell.length_b   1.000
_cell.length_c   1.000
_cell.angle_alpha   90.00
_cell.angle_beta   90.00
_cell.angle_gamma   90.00
#
_symmetry.space_group_name_H-M   'P 1'
#
loop_
_entity.id
_entity.type
_entity.pdbx_description
1 polymer ?
#
loop_
_entity_poly.entity_id
_entity_poly.type
_entity_poly.pdbx_seq_one_letter_code
_entity_poly.pdbx_strand_id
1 'polypeptide(L)'
;MNCKYFGSCASCTLYDKNYDEQLNYKIQREKNRFSNLTTCDFDIIKSTPKNFRNRAEFRVWWEKDEQNNKDILTYAMNDFKKEILKIDSCEIVNEDIKNLMPKLLTELEKSMILSFRLFAIEFLVSSTSDMLVTLIYHKKLEDEWINLAKQIEQKLNIKIIGRSRKQKIVLSSDFINESLNINNQEFKFAYEENGFTQPNTAVNIKMIEWVLNNTKDSKKDLCELYCGGGNFTIPLSKKFNKILATEISKTSIKSALRNCGLNNIENINFIRMSSEEFVEALNEVRVFNRLKNIDLKSYDFDTIFMDPPRSGLDDTTRALAKNFENIIYISCNPETLHRDLEELLKTHKIVRFALFDQFAYSEHIECGLILEKYSFVV
;
A
#
# COMPACT_ATOMS: atom_id res chain seq x y z
N MET A 1 12.42 12.68 16.27
CA MET A 1 11.84 11.40 16.77
C MET A 1 12.68 10.94 17.95
N ASN A 2 12.06 10.46 19.04
CA ASN A 2 12.81 9.87 20.14
C ASN A 2 12.84 8.34 19.98
N CYS A 3 13.77 7.83 19.18
CA CYS A 3 13.96 6.39 18.94
C CYS A 3 15.40 6.02 19.28
N LYS A 4 15.58 4.97 20.09
CA LYS A 4 16.89 4.44 20.51
C LYS A 4 17.81 4.10 19.33
N TYR A 5 17.22 3.76 18.18
CA TYR A 5 17.94 3.31 16.98
C TYR A 5 17.98 4.36 15.86
N PHE A 6 17.54 5.59 16.12
CA PHE A 6 17.55 6.65 15.11
C PHE A 6 18.98 7.02 14.72
N GLY A 7 19.30 6.97 13.43
CA GLY A 7 20.66 7.16 12.93
C GLY A 7 21.55 5.91 12.96
N SER A 8 21.07 4.79 13.53
CA SER A 8 21.73 3.48 13.42
C SER A 8 20.95 2.53 12.51
N CYS A 9 19.62 2.58 12.56
CA CYS A 9 18.74 1.75 11.72
C CYS A 9 18.56 2.36 10.33
N ALA A 10 18.82 1.57 9.28
CA ALA A 10 18.71 2.01 7.89
C ALA A 10 17.25 2.19 7.39
N SER A 11 16.25 1.89 8.22
CA SER A 11 14.84 2.13 7.86
C SER A 11 14.45 3.61 7.93
N CYS A 12 15.19 4.43 8.69
CA CYS A 12 14.99 5.88 8.79
C CYS A 12 16.24 6.59 8.26
N THR A 13 16.26 6.88 6.97
CA THR A 13 17.45 7.40 6.27
C THR A 13 17.68 8.89 6.48
N LEU A 14 16.64 9.69 6.70
CA LEU A 14 16.75 11.14 6.95
C LEU A 14 16.86 11.44 8.46
N TYR A 15 17.82 10.82 9.13
CA TYR A 15 17.96 10.89 10.59
C TYR A 15 18.63 12.18 11.10
N ASP A 16 19.29 12.91 10.21
CA ASP A 16 20.01 14.16 10.49
C ASP A 16 19.09 15.39 10.54
N LYS A 17 17.77 15.20 10.36
CA LYS A 17 16.77 16.26 10.25
C LYS A 17 15.59 15.99 11.18
N ASN A 18 14.96 17.05 11.69
CA ASN A 18 13.64 16.93 12.31
C ASN A 18 12.53 16.73 11.24
N TYR A 19 11.31 16.42 11.67
CA TYR A 19 10.22 16.09 10.74
C TYR A 19 9.93 17.20 9.72
N ASP A 20 9.81 18.46 10.18
CA ASP A 20 9.51 19.58 9.31
C ASP A 20 10.65 19.89 8.33
N GLU A 21 11.90 19.76 8.78
CA GLU A 21 13.09 19.87 7.91
C GLU A 21 13.11 18.80 6.82
N GLN A 22 12.77 17.55 7.14
CA GLN A 22 12.68 16.46 6.16
C GLN A 22 11.58 16.72 5.14
N LEU A 23 10.40 17.11 5.61
CA LEU A 23 9.28 17.40 4.74
C LEU A 23 9.62 18.56 3.79
N ASN A 24 10.19 19.65 4.32
CA ASN A 24 10.64 20.77 3.50
C ASN A 24 11.71 20.36 2.49
N TYR A 25 12.67 19.53 2.90
CA TYR A 25 13.67 18.97 1.98
C TYR A 25 13.00 18.21 0.82
N LYS A 26 12.06 17.31 1.10
CA LYS A 26 11.32 16.57 0.07
C LYS A 26 10.53 17.51 -0.83
N ILE A 27 9.81 18.48 -0.26
CA ILE A 27 9.01 19.46 -1.03
C ILE A 27 9.91 20.24 -2.00
N GLN A 28 11.03 20.78 -1.53
CA GLN A 28 11.94 21.53 -2.40
C GLN A 28 12.57 20.64 -3.48
N ARG A 29 12.93 19.40 -3.14
CA ARG A 29 13.42 18.42 -4.11
C ARG A 29 12.42 18.19 -5.24
N GLU A 30 11.15 17.97 -4.90
CA GLU A 30 10.12 17.74 -5.92
C GLU A 30 9.73 19.02 -6.68
N LYS A 31 9.66 20.18 -6.02
CA LYS A 31 9.46 21.46 -6.72
C LYS A 31 10.53 21.71 -7.77
N ASN A 32 11.79 21.45 -7.43
CA ASN A 32 12.89 21.57 -8.39
C ASN A 32 12.76 20.56 -9.53
N ARG A 33 12.42 19.30 -9.22
CA ARG A 33 12.25 18.23 -10.21
C ARG A 33 11.20 18.58 -11.26
N PHE A 34 10.04 19.08 -10.84
CA PHE A 34 8.93 19.38 -11.74
C PHE A 34 8.91 20.83 -12.25
N SER A 35 9.92 21.65 -11.89
CA SER A 35 9.97 23.08 -12.24
C SER A 35 9.95 23.37 -13.75
N ASN A 36 10.45 22.43 -14.57
CA ASN A 36 10.43 22.52 -16.02
C ASN A 36 9.09 22.08 -16.64
N LEU A 37 8.22 21.41 -15.88
CA LEU A 37 6.94 20.87 -16.35
C LEU A 37 5.73 21.65 -15.84
N THR A 38 5.84 22.30 -14.68
CA THR A 38 4.71 23.01 -14.08
C THR A 38 5.14 24.10 -13.10
N THR A 39 4.29 25.10 -12.97
CA THR A 39 4.34 26.15 -11.92
C THR A 39 3.20 26.00 -10.92
N CYS A 40 2.42 24.92 -11.00
CA CYS A 40 1.30 24.64 -10.10
C CYS A 40 1.78 24.51 -8.65
N ASP A 41 1.01 25.06 -7.71
CA ASP A 41 1.25 24.84 -6.29
C ASP A 41 0.95 23.40 -5.90
N PHE A 42 1.69 22.91 -4.91
CA PHE A 42 1.60 21.53 -4.46
C PHE A 42 0.77 21.48 -3.17
N ASP A 43 -0.31 20.72 -3.18
CA ASP A 43 -1.04 20.36 -1.98
C ASP A 43 -0.18 19.41 -1.14
N ILE A 44 0.09 19.77 0.12
CA ILE A 44 0.99 18.99 0.98
C ILE A 44 0.20 18.21 2.02
N ILE A 45 0.18 16.89 1.87
CA ILE A 45 -0.46 15.99 2.80
C ILE A 45 0.60 15.43 3.75
N LYS A 46 0.56 15.93 4.99
CA LYS A 46 1.50 15.55 6.04
C LYS A 46 1.14 14.22 6.70
N SER A 47 2.19 13.48 7.05
CA SER A 47 2.19 12.34 7.95
C SER A 47 2.09 12.75 9.41
N THR A 48 1.87 11.78 10.29
CA THR A 48 2.28 11.92 11.69
C THR A 48 3.73 11.48 11.85
N PRO A 49 4.52 12.13 12.73
CA PRO A 49 5.94 11.84 12.90
C PRO A 49 6.24 10.53 13.64
N LYS A 50 5.22 9.75 14.02
CA LYS A 50 5.33 8.47 14.75
C LYS A 50 4.06 7.66 14.55
N ASN A 51 4.14 6.36 14.85
CA ASN A 51 3.00 5.44 14.89
C ASN A 51 2.15 5.37 13.61
N PHE A 52 2.73 5.75 12.47
CA PHE A 52 1.98 5.87 11.22
C PHE A 52 1.97 4.58 10.40
N ARG A 53 2.86 3.62 10.70
CA ARG A 53 3.09 2.46 9.86
C ARG A 53 2.29 1.24 10.33
N ASN A 54 1.23 0.91 9.60
CA ASN A 54 0.29 -0.18 9.89
C ASN A 54 0.79 -1.58 9.44
N ARG A 55 1.88 -1.63 8.67
CA ARG A 55 2.52 -2.88 8.25
C ARG A 55 4.03 -2.85 8.51
N ALA A 56 4.55 -3.86 9.18
CA ALA A 56 5.98 -3.97 9.47
C ALA A 56 6.47 -5.41 9.36
N GLU A 57 7.71 -5.58 8.92
CA GLU A 57 8.39 -6.87 8.90
C GLU A 57 9.68 -6.71 9.67
N PHE A 58 9.94 -7.66 10.58
CA PHE A 58 11.17 -7.71 11.36
C PHE A 58 11.79 -9.08 11.22
N ARG A 59 13.12 -9.14 11.06
CA ARG A 59 13.83 -10.40 11.23
C ARG A 59 13.82 -10.76 12.72
N VAL A 60 13.89 -12.05 13.00
CA VAL A 60 14.07 -12.58 14.35
C VAL A 60 15.47 -13.18 14.42
N TRP A 61 16.19 -12.81 15.48
CA TRP A 61 17.54 -13.28 15.74
C TRP A 61 17.61 -13.96 17.09
N TRP A 62 18.42 -15.02 17.16
CA TRP A 62 18.75 -15.69 18.41
C TRP A 62 19.99 -15.06 19.01
N GLU A 63 19.94 -14.71 20.29
CA GLU A 63 21.10 -14.21 21.01
C GLU A 63 21.23 -14.88 22.37
N LYS A 64 22.46 -14.90 22.89
CA LYS A 64 22.75 -15.39 24.22
C LYS A 64 22.63 -14.23 25.21
N ASP A 65 21.70 -14.32 26.14
CA ASP A 65 21.67 -13.46 27.32
C ASP A 65 22.83 -13.87 28.23
N GLU A 66 23.88 -13.04 28.26
CA GLU A 66 25.08 -13.29 29.07
C GLU A 66 24.81 -13.23 30.57
N GLN A 67 23.79 -12.48 31.01
CA GLN A 67 23.47 -12.33 32.43
C GLN A 67 22.78 -13.58 32.98
N ASN A 68 21.86 -14.15 32.21
CA ASN A 68 21.07 -15.32 32.61
C ASN A 68 21.55 -16.63 31.95
N ASN A 69 22.60 -16.57 31.13
CA ASN A 69 23.14 -17.68 30.35
C ASN A 69 22.06 -18.47 29.58
N LYS A 70 21.13 -17.74 28.94
CA LYS A 70 19.97 -18.30 28.24
C LYS A 70 19.89 -17.75 26.82
N ASP A 71 19.50 -18.57 25.85
CA ASP A 71 19.18 -18.09 24.52
C ASP A 71 17.82 -17.37 24.51
N ILE A 72 17.78 -16.16 23.96
CA ILE A 72 16.60 -15.31 23.82
C ILE A 72 16.40 -14.89 22.36
N LEU A 73 15.18 -14.46 22.04
CA LEU A 73 14.80 -13.93 20.73
C LEU A 73 14.83 -12.40 20.76
N THR A 74 15.34 -11.80 19.69
CA THR A 74 15.31 -10.36 19.49
C THR A 74 14.86 -10.03 18.07
N TYR A 75 14.20 -8.87 17.91
CA TYR A 75 13.92 -8.36 16.58
C TYR A 75 15.20 -7.78 15.97
N ALA A 76 15.28 -7.81 14.65
CA ALA A 76 16.43 -7.28 13.93
C ALA A 76 16.03 -6.56 12.64
N MET A 77 16.73 -5.47 12.40
CA MET A 77 16.73 -4.67 11.19
C MET A 77 18.15 -4.63 10.60
N ASN A 78 18.33 -3.91 9.50
CA ASN A 78 19.65 -3.60 8.99
C ASN A 78 20.12 -2.24 9.49
N ASP A 79 21.41 -2.13 9.78
CA ASP A 79 22.07 -0.84 9.87
C ASP A 79 22.45 -0.29 8.47
N PHE A 80 23.09 0.88 8.43
CA PHE A 80 23.53 1.50 7.17
C PHE A 80 24.63 0.72 6.43
N LYS A 81 25.34 -0.20 7.09
CA LYS A 81 26.32 -1.11 6.49
C LYS A 81 25.71 -2.43 6.02
N LYS A 82 24.38 -2.60 6.16
CA LYS A 82 23.62 -3.83 5.89
C LYS A 82 23.97 -4.97 6.87
N GLU A 83 24.54 -4.64 8.02
CA GLU A 83 24.75 -5.56 9.12
C GLU A 83 23.49 -5.66 9.99
N ILE A 84 23.44 -6.70 10.82
CA ILE A 84 22.30 -6.97 11.69
C ILE A 84 22.29 -5.97 12.85
N LEU A 85 21.25 -5.16 12.91
CA LEU A 85 20.95 -4.28 14.04
C LEU A 85 19.79 -4.86 14.85
N LYS A 86 20.08 -5.29 16.07
CA LYS A 86 19.07 -5.78 17.01
C LYS A 86 18.27 -4.61 17.56
N ILE A 87 16.95 -4.80 17.66
CA ILE A 87 16.04 -3.77 18.15
C ILE A 87 15.00 -4.35 19.11
N ASP A 88 14.61 -3.56 20.09
CA ASP A 88 13.55 -3.86 21.07
C ASP A 88 12.29 -2.98 20.85
N SER A 89 12.38 -2.01 19.94
CA SER A 89 11.37 -0.98 19.73
C SER A 89 11.50 -0.35 18.34
N CYS A 90 10.39 0.15 17.81
CA CYS A 90 10.35 0.90 16.56
C CYS A 90 9.27 1.99 16.66
N GLU A 91 9.65 3.26 16.55
CA GLU A 91 8.74 4.39 16.82
C GLU A 91 7.83 4.76 15.64
N ILE A 92 8.09 4.21 14.45
CA ILE A 92 7.28 4.50 13.26
C ILE A 92 6.12 3.50 13.09
N VAL A 93 6.20 2.31 13.69
CA VAL A 93 5.12 1.32 13.61
C VAL A 93 3.96 1.73 14.48
N ASN A 94 2.75 1.37 14.06
CA ASN A 94 1.52 1.60 14.80
C ASN A 94 1.66 1.19 16.27
N GLU A 95 1.02 1.94 17.15
CA GLU A 95 1.09 1.77 18.61
C GLU A 95 0.70 0.34 19.05
N ASP A 96 -0.26 -0.30 18.38
CA ASP A 96 -0.64 -1.69 18.66
C ASP A 96 0.48 -2.68 18.31
N ILE A 97 1.18 -2.46 17.19
CA ILE A 97 2.37 -3.26 16.83
C ILE A 97 3.46 -3.05 17.88
N LYS A 98 3.76 -1.79 18.22
CA LYS A 98 4.79 -1.42 19.18
C LYS A 98 4.55 -2.09 20.55
N ASN A 99 3.31 -2.11 21.01
CA ASN A 99 2.93 -2.71 22.29
C ASN A 99 2.86 -4.25 22.25
N LEU A 100 2.63 -4.83 21.07
CA LEU A 100 2.56 -6.28 20.89
C LEU A 100 3.95 -6.92 20.79
N MET A 101 4.90 -6.27 20.11
CA MET A 101 6.25 -6.77 19.86
C MET A 101 6.91 -7.48 21.08
N PRO A 102 7.09 -6.82 22.24
CA PRO A 102 7.75 -7.47 23.39
C PRO A 102 6.92 -8.61 23.99
N LYS A 103 5.58 -8.48 24.00
CA LYS A 103 4.67 -9.51 24.53
C LYS A 103 4.72 -10.77 23.68
N LEU A 104 4.74 -10.61 22.36
CA LEU A 104 4.79 -11.71 21.41
C LEU A 104 6.10 -12.49 21.53
N LEU A 105 7.26 -11.81 21.57
CA LEU A 105 8.54 -12.48 21.79
C LEU A 105 8.55 -13.28 23.10
N THR A 106 8.05 -12.68 24.18
CA THR A 106 7.95 -13.35 25.49
C THR A 106 7.14 -14.64 25.43
N GLU A 107 6.03 -14.68 24.67
CA GLU A 107 5.25 -15.91 24.52
C GLU A 107 5.93 -16.94 23.60
N LEU A 108 6.57 -16.49 22.51
CA LEU A 108 7.28 -17.37 21.57
C LEU A 108 8.49 -18.05 22.22
N GLU A 109 9.18 -17.37 23.15
CA GLU A 109 10.32 -17.91 23.88
C GLU A 109 9.99 -19.03 24.87
N LYS A 110 8.72 -19.22 25.23
CA LYS A 110 8.31 -20.25 26.20
C LYS A 110 8.45 -21.67 25.67
N SER A 111 8.62 -21.84 24.36
CA SER A 111 8.73 -23.15 23.74
C SER A 111 9.68 -23.16 22.55
N MET A 112 10.62 -24.11 22.53
CA MET A 112 11.47 -24.36 21.36
C MET A 112 10.67 -24.73 20.10
N ILE A 113 9.44 -25.24 20.25
CA ILE A 113 8.56 -25.48 19.09
C ILE A 113 8.13 -24.16 18.44
N LEU A 114 8.00 -23.08 19.19
CA LEU A 114 7.61 -21.78 18.66
C LEU A 114 8.82 -20.93 18.24
N SER A 115 9.93 -21.00 18.96
CA SER A 115 11.09 -20.15 18.68
C SER A 115 12.05 -20.75 17.64
N PHE A 116 12.22 -22.07 17.60
CA PHE A 116 13.26 -22.71 16.79
C PHE A 116 13.03 -22.46 15.29
N ARG A 117 14.05 -21.89 14.62
CA ARG A 117 14.04 -21.51 13.21
C ARG A 117 12.92 -20.52 12.80
N LEU A 118 12.36 -19.78 13.75
CA LEU A 118 11.62 -18.56 13.45
C LEU A 118 12.61 -17.53 12.89
N PHE A 119 12.36 -17.03 11.68
CA PHE A 119 13.31 -16.14 11.00
C PHE A 119 12.79 -14.71 10.86
N ALA A 120 11.47 -14.53 10.77
CA ALA A 120 10.85 -13.21 10.64
C ALA A 120 9.42 -13.22 11.18
N ILE A 121 8.96 -12.03 11.54
CA ILE A 121 7.59 -11.76 11.93
C ILE A 121 7.10 -10.57 11.11
N GLU A 122 5.99 -10.76 10.41
CA GLU A 122 5.24 -9.68 9.78
C GLU A 122 4.03 -9.30 10.64
N PHE A 123 3.77 -8.01 10.72
CA PHE A 123 2.65 -7.41 11.42
C PHE A 123 1.80 -6.63 10.41
N LEU A 124 0.49 -6.81 10.48
CA LEU A 124 -0.50 -6.05 9.74
C LEU A 124 -1.63 -5.69 10.71
N VAL A 125 -1.87 -4.39 10.91
CA VAL A 125 -2.90 -3.90 11.84
C VAL A 125 -3.83 -2.90 11.18
N SER A 126 -5.12 -3.00 11.46
CA SER A 126 -6.12 -2.03 10.99
C SER A 126 -6.15 -0.76 11.86
N SER A 127 -6.87 0.26 11.42
CA SER A 127 -7.21 1.41 12.26
C SER A 127 -8.17 1.07 13.42
N THR A 128 -8.81 -0.11 13.36
CA THR A 128 -9.73 -0.65 14.38
C THR A 128 -9.06 -1.67 15.31
N SER A 129 -7.72 -1.72 15.32
CA SER A 129 -6.90 -2.63 16.14
C SER A 129 -7.10 -4.12 15.85
N ASP A 130 -7.61 -4.49 14.67
CA ASP A 130 -7.63 -5.86 14.17
C ASP A 130 -6.20 -6.23 13.71
N MET A 131 -5.55 -7.15 14.40
CA MET A 131 -4.14 -7.47 14.27
C MET A 131 -3.92 -8.85 13.67
N LEU A 132 -3.13 -8.92 12.59
CA LEU A 132 -2.65 -10.15 11.99
C LEU A 132 -1.12 -10.22 12.08
N VAL A 133 -0.65 -11.34 12.63
CA VAL A 133 0.77 -11.65 12.78
C VAL A 133 1.12 -12.87 11.94
N THR A 134 2.08 -12.73 11.05
CA THR A 134 2.65 -13.87 10.32
C THR A 134 3.99 -14.25 10.91
N LEU A 135 4.08 -15.48 11.41
CA LEU A 135 5.31 -16.08 11.91
C LEU A 135 5.95 -16.93 10.82
N ILE A 136 7.16 -16.58 10.38
CA ILE A 136 7.81 -17.19 9.21
C ILE A 136 9.01 -18.05 9.62
N TYR A 137 9.04 -19.31 9.18
CA TYR A 137 9.95 -20.34 9.68
C TYR A 137 10.78 -21.03 8.59
N HIS A 138 11.99 -21.45 8.97
CA HIS A 138 12.84 -22.38 8.22
C HIS A 138 12.71 -23.84 8.72
N LYS A 139 11.50 -24.23 9.13
CA LYS A 139 11.13 -25.60 9.49
C LYS A 139 9.68 -25.89 9.11
N LYS A 140 9.33 -27.16 9.03
CA LYS A 140 7.93 -27.59 8.91
C LYS A 140 7.18 -27.23 10.20
N LEU A 141 5.94 -26.79 10.06
CA LEU A 141 5.03 -26.54 11.17
C LEU A 141 4.10 -27.75 11.31
N GLU A 142 4.00 -28.29 12.52
CA GLU A 142 3.26 -29.52 12.84
C GLU A 142 2.14 -29.22 13.84
N ASP A 143 1.31 -30.20 14.16
CA ASP A 143 0.11 -30.00 15.00
C ASP A 143 0.44 -29.42 16.38
N GLU A 144 1.59 -29.78 16.96
CA GLU A 144 2.05 -29.21 18.21
C GLU A 144 2.31 -27.70 18.11
N TRP A 145 2.88 -27.24 17.00
CA TRP A 145 3.05 -25.81 16.73
C TRP A 145 1.68 -25.12 16.63
N ILE A 146 0.72 -25.73 15.94
CA ILE A 146 -0.63 -25.19 15.79
C ILE A 146 -1.29 -25.01 17.16
N ASN A 147 -1.20 -26.01 18.02
CA ASN A 147 -1.79 -25.98 19.36
C ASN A 147 -1.19 -24.88 20.23
N LEU A 148 0.13 -24.73 20.23
CA LEU A 148 0.82 -23.68 20.98
C LEU A 148 0.54 -22.28 20.40
N ALA A 149 0.55 -22.14 19.07
CA ALA A 149 0.28 -20.86 18.42
C ALA A 149 -1.17 -20.39 18.66
N LYS A 150 -2.15 -21.30 18.70
CA LYS A 150 -3.54 -20.98 19.06
C LYS A 150 -3.68 -20.44 20.49
N GLN A 151 -2.87 -20.91 21.43
CA GLN A 151 -2.86 -20.37 22.79
C GLN A 151 -2.36 -18.93 22.80
N ILE A 152 -1.33 -18.61 22.01
CA ILE A 152 -0.84 -17.24 21.84
C ILE A 152 -1.89 -16.35 21.17
N GLU A 153 -2.52 -16.86 20.11
CA GLU A 153 -3.58 -16.17 19.37
C GLU A 153 -4.69 -15.68 20.31
N GLN A 154 -5.21 -16.60 21.14
CA GLN A 154 -6.23 -16.29 22.13
C GLN A 154 -5.73 -15.37 23.25
N LYS A 155 -4.53 -15.63 23.77
CA LYS A 155 -3.98 -14.88 24.90
C LYS A 155 -3.68 -13.42 24.56
N LEU A 156 -3.16 -13.16 23.36
CA LEU A 156 -2.80 -11.82 22.90
C LEU A 156 -3.93 -11.14 22.12
N ASN A 157 -5.05 -11.84 21.87
CA ASN A 157 -6.18 -11.37 21.07
C ASN A 157 -5.75 -10.83 19.70
N ILE A 158 -4.99 -11.66 18.98
CA ILE A 158 -4.49 -11.39 17.63
C ILE A 158 -4.93 -12.52 16.69
N LYS A 159 -4.67 -12.39 15.40
CA LYS A 159 -4.75 -13.49 14.42
C LYS A 159 -3.34 -13.94 14.08
N ILE A 160 -3.12 -15.25 13.92
CA ILE A 160 -1.80 -15.79 13.57
C ILE A 160 -1.84 -16.62 12.29
N ILE A 161 -0.84 -16.38 11.43
CA ILE A 161 -0.50 -17.26 10.31
C ILE A 161 0.90 -17.85 10.54
N GLY A 162 1.02 -19.15 10.37
CA GLY A 162 2.30 -19.84 10.28
C GLY A 162 2.72 -20.01 8.83
N ARG A 163 3.87 -19.46 8.45
CA ARG A 163 4.46 -19.67 7.11
C ARG A 163 5.75 -20.47 7.20
N SER A 164 5.88 -21.43 6.29
CA SER A 164 7.15 -22.11 6.02
C SER A 164 7.22 -22.47 4.53
N ARG A 165 8.28 -23.17 4.11
CA ARG A 165 8.44 -23.57 2.71
C ARG A 165 7.21 -24.37 2.24
N LYS A 166 6.44 -23.79 1.30
CA LYS A 166 5.19 -24.34 0.74
C LYS A 166 4.07 -24.57 1.77
N GLN A 167 4.14 -23.93 2.94
CA GLN A 167 3.13 -24.07 3.99
C GLN A 167 2.57 -22.69 4.37
N LYS A 168 1.25 -22.59 4.39
CA LYS A 168 0.50 -21.47 5.00
C LYS A 168 -0.53 -22.10 5.93
N ILE A 169 -0.31 -22.01 7.24
CA ILE A 169 -1.28 -22.40 8.26
C ILE A 169 -1.99 -21.14 8.70
N VAL A 170 -3.29 -21.05 8.40
CA VAL A 170 -4.17 -20.02 8.92
C VAL A 170 -4.83 -20.58 10.18
N LEU A 171 -4.67 -19.92 11.34
CA LEU A 171 -5.30 -20.39 12.58
C LEU A 171 -6.77 -19.98 12.65
N SER A 172 -7.04 -18.67 12.54
CA SER A 172 -8.39 -18.10 12.62
C SER A 172 -8.83 -17.40 11.33
N SER A 173 -7.99 -16.49 10.80
CA SER A 173 -8.27 -15.71 9.59
C SER A 173 -6.97 -15.31 8.89
N ASP A 174 -7.03 -15.10 7.58
CA ASP A 174 -5.89 -14.62 6.78
C ASP A 174 -6.02 -13.16 6.31
N PHE A 175 -6.93 -12.42 6.94
CA PHE A 175 -7.14 -10.99 6.71
C PHE A 175 -7.51 -10.26 8.00
N ILE A 176 -7.21 -8.95 8.01
CA ILE A 176 -7.74 -7.99 8.99
C ILE A 176 -8.95 -7.25 8.40
N ASN A 177 -9.86 -6.81 9.26
CA ASN A 177 -10.95 -5.92 8.88
C ASN A 177 -10.51 -4.48 9.12
N GLU A 178 -10.58 -3.67 8.08
CA GLU A 178 -10.29 -2.25 8.11
C GLU A 178 -11.58 -1.45 7.89
N SER A 179 -11.66 -0.30 8.55
CA SER A 179 -12.71 0.69 8.32
C SER A 179 -12.07 2.05 8.09
N LEU A 180 -12.23 2.59 6.88
CA LEU A 180 -11.72 3.90 6.51
C LEU A 180 -12.87 4.91 6.51
N ASN A 181 -12.77 5.94 7.33
CA ASN A 181 -13.66 7.10 7.23
C ASN A 181 -13.10 8.07 6.21
N ILE A 182 -13.78 8.21 5.08
CA ILE A 182 -13.38 9.03 3.94
C ILE A 182 -14.51 10.03 3.69
N ASN A 183 -14.26 11.33 3.87
CA ASN A 183 -15.27 12.39 3.71
C ASN A 183 -16.57 12.12 4.51
N ASN A 184 -16.45 11.68 5.77
CA ASN A 184 -17.57 11.30 6.65
C ASN A 184 -18.38 10.07 6.21
N GLN A 185 -17.87 9.28 5.27
CA GLN A 185 -18.46 8.01 4.87
C GLN A 185 -17.54 6.86 5.28
N GLU A 186 -18.12 5.85 5.92
CA GLU A 186 -17.40 4.62 6.27
C GLU A 186 -17.25 3.71 5.04
N PHE A 187 -16.02 3.26 4.77
CA PHE A 187 -15.71 2.24 3.79
C PHE A 187 -14.98 1.07 4.44
N LYS A 188 -15.46 -0.15 4.19
CA LYS A 188 -14.95 -1.38 4.82
C LYS A 188 -14.06 -2.17 3.88
N PHE A 189 -12.93 -2.63 4.37
CA PHE A 189 -11.99 -3.45 3.60
C PHE A 189 -11.54 -4.67 4.38
N ALA A 190 -11.25 -5.76 3.68
CA ALA A 190 -10.61 -6.94 4.20
C ALA A 190 -9.20 -7.04 3.60
N TYR A 191 -8.20 -6.64 4.38
CA TYR A 191 -6.81 -6.66 3.96
C TYR A 191 -6.19 -8.02 4.22
N GLU A 192 -5.90 -8.74 3.13
CA GLU A 192 -5.25 -10.05 3.18
C GLU A 192 -3.76 -9.90 3.54
N GLU A 193 -3.22 -10.89 4.23
CA GLU A 193 -1.82 -10.97 4.67
C GLU A 193 -0.80 -10.51 3.62
N ASN A 194 -0.86 -11.02 2.38
CA ASN A 194 0.08 -10.67 1.30
C ASN A 194 -0.50 -9.65 0.30
N GLY A 195 -1.68 -9.10 0.60
CA GLY A 195 -2.26 -8.03 -0.19
C GLY A 195 -1.45 -6.75 -0.03
N PHE A 196 -1.24 -6.03 -1.12
CA PHE A 196 -0.70 -4.68 -1.01
C PHE A 196 -1.72 -3.78 -0.31
N THR A 197 -1.26 -3.06 0.70
CA THR A 197 -2.00 -2.01 1.39
C THR A 197 -1.09 -0.81 1.55
N GLN A 198 -1.70 0.36 1.54
CA GLN A 198 -0.98 1.59 1.83
C GLN A 198 -0.47 1.53 3.28
N PRO A 199 0.85 1.63 3.52
CA PRO A 199 1.44 1.32 4.83
C PRO A 199 1.12 2.38 5.88
N ASN A 200 0.63 3.55 5.47
CA ASN A 200 0.19 4.63 6.34
C ASN A 200 -1.28 4.92 6.10
N THR A 201 -2.15 4.34 6.92
CA THR A 201 -3.60 4.43 6.76
C THR A 201 -4.10 5.88 6.86
N ALA A 202 -3.51 6.70 7.73
CA ALA A 202 -3.92 8.09 7.92
C ALA A 202 -3.64 8.95 6.69
N VAL A 203 -2.51 8.75 6.02
CA VAL A 203 -2.19 9.46 4.77
C VAL A 203 -2.96 8.84 3.60
N ASN A 204 -3.20 7.52 3.59
CA ASN A 204 -4.06 6.87 2.59
C ASN A 204 -5.48 7.47 2.56
N ILE A 205 -6.11 7.65 3.72
CA ILE A 205 -7.42 8.31 3.82
C ILE A 205 -7.39 9.67 3.13
N LYS A 206 -6.41 10.52 3.50
CA LYS A 206 -6.26 11.86 2.92
C LYS A 206 -5.95 11.84 1.42
N MET A 207 -5.23 10.82 0.95
CA MET A 207 -4.93 10.63 -0.47
C MET A 207 -6.20 10.30 -1.25
N ILE A 208 -7.04 9.39 -0.73
CA ILE A 208 -8.34 9.08 -1.33
C ILE A 208 -9.26 10.32 -1.29
N GLU A 209 -9.32 11.02 -0.16
CA GLU A 209 -10.11 12.25 -0.03
C GLU A 209 -9.64 13.33 -1.01
N TRP A 210 -8.33 13.51 -1.18
CA TRP A 210 -7.78 14.46 -2.15
C TRP A 210 -8.18 14.09 -3.58
N VAL A 211 -8.10 12.81 -3.95
CA VAL A 211 -8.55 12.34 -5.26
C VAL A 211 -10.05 12.62 -5.44
N LEU A 212 -10.89 12.24 -4.48
CA LEU A 212 -12.34 12.46 -4.54
C LEU A 212 -12.69 13.96 -4.63
N ASN A 213 -12.05 14.80 -3.83
CA ASN A 213 -12.36 16.22 -3.75
C ASN A 213 -11.92 16.99 -5.01
N ASN A 214 -10.94 16.47 -5.74
CA ASN A 214 -10.47 17.05 -7.00
C ASN A 214 -10.99 16.32 -8.25
N THR A 215 -11.83 15.30 -8.08
CA THR A 215 -12.51 14.60 -9.17
C THR A 215 -13.98 15.01 -9.19
N LYS A 216 -14.42 15.57 -10.33
CA LYS A 216 -15.83 15.94 -10.54
C LYS A 216 -16.69 14.70 -10.66
N ASP A 217 -17.94 14.79 -10.21
CA ASP A 217 -18.92 13.74 -10.47
C ASP A 217 -19.17 13.67 -11.98
N SER A 218 -19.15 12.46 -12.53
CA SER A 218 -19.36 12.21 -13.95
C SER A 218 -20.52 11.23 -14.16
N LYS A 219 -21.31 11.47 -15.21
CA LYS A 219 -22.30 10.51 -15.70
C LYS A 219 -21.71 9.47 -16.65
N LYS A 220 -20.41 9.61 -16.95
CA LYS A 220 -19.61 8.69 -17.73
C LYS A 220 -18.90 7.69 -16.81
N ASP A 221 -18.12 6.82 -17.43
CA ASP A 221 -17.46 5.70 -16.77
C ASP A 221 -15.98 5.99 -16.48
N LEU A 222 -15.44 5.35 -15.45
CA LEU A 222 -14.02 5.40 -15.08
C LEU A 222 -13.30 4.13 -15.53
N CYS A 223 -12.13 4.30 -16.15
CA CYS A 223 -11.17 3.22 -16.33
C CYS A 223 -10.10 3.30 -15.23
N GLU A 224 -9.86 2.22 -14.49
CA GLU A 224 -8.77 2.16 -13.51
C GLU A 224 -7.75 1.08 -13.87
N LEU A 225 -6.47 1.46 -13.87
CA LEU A 225 -5.35 0.54 -14.05
C LEU A 225 -4.63 0.32 -12.71
N TYR A 226 -4.28 -0.94 -12.44
CA TYR A 226 -3.57 -1.37 -11.23
C TYR A 226 -4.38 -1.19 -9.94
N CYS A 227 -5.67 -1.56 -9.96
CA CYS A 227 -6.60 -1.24 -8.88
C CYS A 227 -6.31 -1.94 -7.54
N GLY A 228 -5.43 -2.95 -7.51
CA GLY A 228 -5.13 -3.70 -6.30
C GLY A 228 -6.39 -4.28 -5.65
N GLY A 229 -6.52 -4.07 -4.34
CA GLY A 229 -7.71 -4.46 -3.55
C GLY A 229 -8.90 -3.49 -3.65
N GLY A 230 -8.88 -2.53 -4.58
CA GLY A 230 -9.95 -1.54 -4.80
C GLY A 230 -9.86 -0.31 -3.89
N ASN A 231 -8.65 0.08 -3.46
CA ASN A 231 -8.43 1.16 -2.49
C ASN A 231 -9.06 2.49 -2.92
N PHE A 232 -8.84 2.89 -4.18
CA PHE A 232 -9.44 4.09 -4.78
C PHE A 232 -10.74 3.77 -5.52
N THR A 233 -10.80 2.63 -6.21
CA THR A 233 -11.94 2.17 -7.01
C THR A 233 -13.26 2.23 -6.26
N ILE A 234 -13.27 1.71 -5.03
CA ILE A 234 -14.48 1.56 -4.21
C ILE A 234 -15.02 2.93 -3.80
N PRO A 235 -14.22 3.85 -3.23
CA PRO A 235 -14.67 5.22 -2.99
C PRO A 235 -15.05 5.99 -4.27
N LEU A 236 -14.28 5.84 -5.36
CA LEU A 236 -14.56 6.51 -6.64
C LEU A 236 -15.86 6.03 -7.30
N SER A 237 -16.34 4.83 -6.96
CA SER A 237 -17.60 4.29 -7.48
C SER A 237 -18.82 5.18 -7.19
N LYS A 238 -18.71 6.07 -6.20
CA LYS A 238 -19.75 7.05 -5.88
C LYS A 238 -19.80 8.25 -6.84
N LYS A 239 -18.76 8.46 -7.66
CA LYS A 239 -18.62 9.61 -8.57
C LYS A 239 -18.87 9.30 -10.04
N PHE A 240 -18.88 8.02 -10.42
CA PHE A 240 -18.99 7.58 -11.81
C PHE A 240 -20.20 6.67 -12.01
N ASN A 241 -20.65 6.56 -13.26
CA ASN A 241 -21.76 5.67 -13.63
C ASN A 241 -21.34 4.20 -13.46
N LYS A 242 -20.30 3.77 -14.17
CA LYS A 242 -19.63 2.47 -13.99
C LYS A 242 -18.12 2.66 -13.86
N ILE A 243 -17.46 1.67 -13.26
CA ILE A 243 -16.01 1.58 -13.25
C ILE A 243 -15.57 0.27 -13.89
N LEU A 244 -14.57 0.34 -14.75
CA LEU A 244 -13.83 -0.82 -15.24
C LEU A 244 -12.41 -0.78 -14.69
N ALA A 245 -12.11 -1.69 -13.76
CA ALA A 245 -10.85 -1.72 -13.03
C ALA A 245 -10.02 -2.96 -13.40
N THR A 246 -8.72 -2.77 -13.65
CA THR A 246 -7.82 -3.85 -14.09
C THR A 246 -6.74 -4.16 -13.05
N GLU A 247 -6.43 -5.45 -12.88
CA GLU A 247 -5.38 -5.92 -11.97
C GLU A 247 -4.90 -7.33 -12.38
N ILE A 248 -3.59 -7.58 -12.37
CA ILE A 248 -3.01 -8.87 -12.78
C ILE A 248 -3.13 -9.96 -11.70
N SER A 249 -3.15 -9.54 -10.43
CA SER A 249 -3.13 -10.38 -9.25
C SER A 249 -4.51 -10.98 -8.97
N LYS A 250 -4.59 -12.32 -9.00
CA LYS A 250 -5.81 -13.06 -8.67
C LYS A 250 -6.26 -12.82 -7.23
N THR A 251 -5.32 -12.69 -6.29
CA THR A 251 -5.62 -12.43 -4.88
C THR A 251 -6.16 -11.02 -4.68
N SER A 252 -5.59 -10.03 -5.38
CA SER A 252 -6.07 -8.64 -5.35
C SER A 252 -7.49 -8.54 -5.92
N ILE A 253 -7.80 -9.17 -7.06
CA ILE A 253 -9.17 -9.22 -7.62
C ILE A 253 -10.15 -9.86 -6.63
N LYS A 254 -9.76 -10.96 -5.96
CA LYS A 254 -10.61 -11.60 -4.95
C LYS A 254 -10.86 -10.67 -3.76
N SER A 255 -9.84 -9.94 -3.30
CA SER A 255 -9.98 -8.93 -2.24
C SER A 255 -10.90 -7.80 -2.68
N ALA A 256 -10.71 -7.25 -3.88
CA ALA A 256 -11.53 -6.17 -4.43
C ALA A 256 -13.01 -6.55 -4.53
N LEU A 257 -13.32 -7.75 -5.04
CA LEU A 257 -14.69 -8.29 -5.08
C LEU A 257 -15.31 -8.43 -3.68
N ARG A 258 -14.53 -8.93 -2.71
CA ARG A 258 -14.99 -9.00 -1.31
C ARG A 258 -15.28 -7.61 -0.77
N ASN A 259 -14.38 -6.65 -1.00
CA ASN A 259 -14.52 -5.28 -0.53
C ASN A 259 -15.72 -4.57 -1.17
N CYS A 260 -16.02 -4.81 -2.45
CA CYS A 260 -17.28 -4.34 -3.05
C CYS A 260 -18.51 -4.87 -2.30
N GLY A 261 -18.52 -6.17 -1.96
CA GLY A 261 -19.58 -6.77 -1.15
C GLY A 261 -19.70 -6.14 0.24
N LEU A 262 -18.58 -5.84 0.91
CA LEU A 262 -18.58 -5.18 2.22
C LEU A 262 -19.16 -3.75 2.19
N ASN A 263 -19.14 -3.10 1.01
CA ASN A 263 -19.62 -1.73 0.81
C ASN A 263 -20.93 -1.63 0.01
N ASN A 264 -21.55 -2.77 -0.34
CA ASN A 264 -22.73 -2.85 -1.21
C ASN A 264 -22.54 -2.06 -2.53
N ILE A 265 -21.40 -2.27 -3.20
CA ILE A 265 -21.06 -1.62 -4.47
C ILE A 265 -21.18 -2.62 -5.61
N GLU A 266 -22.00 -2.27 -6.60
CA GLU A 266 -22.32 -3.14 -7.74
C GLU A 266 -21.90 -2.55 -9.10
N ASN A 267 -21.52 -1.27 -9.15
CA ASN A 267 -21.18 -0.57 -10.39
C ASN A 267 -19.70 -0.68 -10.80
N ILE A 268 -18.96 -1.66 -10.28
CA ILE A 268 -17.56 -1.91 -10.60
C ILE A 268 -17.41 -3.28 -11.26
N ASN A 269 -16.82 -3.30 -12.45
CA ASN A 269 -16.39 -4.52 -13.11
C ASN A 269 -14.87 -4.65 -13.03
N PHE A 270 -14.40 -5.81 -12.58
CA PHE A 270 -12.97 -6.10 -12.48
C PHE A 270 -12.51 -7.03 -13.60
N ILE A 271 -11.39 -6.67 -14.25
CA ILE A 271 -10.74 -7.48 -15.27
C ILE A 271 -9.37 -7.89 -14.79
N ARG A 272 -9.08 -9.20 -14.89
CA ARG A 272 -7.74 -9.72 -14.61
C ARG A 272 -6.82 -9.65 -15.83
N MET A 273 -6.27 -8.48 -16.12
CA MET A 273 -5.38 -8.23 -17.28
C MET A 273 -4.29 -7.22 -16.92
N SER A 274 -3.16 -7.26 -17.64
CA SER A 274 -2.17 -6.17 -17.58
C SER A 274 -2.67 -4.93 -18.32
N SER A 275 -2.04 -3.79 -18.08
CA SER A 275 -2.29 -2.55 -18.84
C SER A 275 -2.09 -2.76 -20.35
N GLU A 276 -1.00 -3.42 -20.74
CA GLU A 276 -0.68 -3.76 -22.14
C GLU A 276 -1.78 -4.62 -22.79
N GLU A 277 -2.19 -5.71 -22.13
CA GLU A 277 -3.27 -6.58 -22.62
C GLU A 277 -4.60 -5.81 -22.71
N PHE A 278 -4.85 -4.88 -21.80
CA PHE A 278 -6.05 -4.06 -21.79
C PHE A 278 -6.08 -3.05 -22.94
N VAL A 279 -4.94 -2.41 -23.25
CA VAL A 279 -4.78 -1.54 -24.43
C VAL A 279 -5.07 -2.32 -25.72
N GLU A 280 -4.52 -3.53 -25.85
CA GLU A 280 -4.80 -4.42 -27.00
C GLU A 280 -6.29 -4.76 -27.13
N ALA A 281 -6.98 -4.96 -26.00
CA ALA A 281 -8.40 -5.26 -25.99
C ALA A 281 -9.27 -4.06 -26.40
N LEU A 282 -8.94 -2.85 -25.91
CA LEU A 282 -9.63 -1.63 -26.32
C LEU A 282 -9.45 -1.33 -27.82
N ASN A 283 -8.27 -1.65 -28.37
CA ASN A 283 -7.95 -1.47 -29.78
C ASN A 283 -8.39 -2.66 -30.67
N GLU A 284 -9.11 -3.65 -30.12
CA GLU A 284 -9.59 -4.84 -30.82
C GLU A 284 -8.50 -5.65 -31.54
N VAL A 285 -7.26 -5.62 -31.05
CA VAL A 285 -6.11 -6.31 -31.66
C VAL A 285 -6.30 -7.83 -31.61
N ARG A 286 -6.90 -8.35 -30.53
CA ARG A 286 -7.24 -9.77 -30.36
C ARG A 286 -8.37 -9.98 -29.35
N VAL A 287 -9.01 -11.15 -29.43
CA VAL A 287 -10.08 -11.56 -28.50
C VAL A 287 -9.48 -12.15 -27.23
N PHE A 288 -9.92 -11.65 -26.07
CA PHE A 288 -9.52 -12.18 -24.76
C PHE A 288 -10.66 -12.95 -24.11
N ASN A 289 -10.43 -14.23 -23.80
CA ASN A 289 -11.42 -15.07 -23.09
C ASN A 289 -11.85 -14.49 -21.72
N ARG A 290 -10.98 -13.69 -21.07
CA ARG A 290 -11.27 -13.04 -19.79
C ARG A 290 -12.30 -11.91 -19.92
N LEU A 291 -12.56 -11.41 -21.13
CA LEU A 291 -13.53 -10.37 -21.44
C LEU A 291 -14.86 -10.90 -21.98
N LYS A 292 -15.06 -12.23 -22.06
CA LYS A 292 -16.25 -12.84 -22.70
C LYS A 292 -17.60 -12.33 -22.19
N ASN A 293 -17.66 -11.82 -20.95
CA ASN A 293 -18.86 -11.32 -20.31
C ASN A 293 -18.85 -9.79 -20.13
N ILE A 294 -17.88 -9.09 -20.72
CA ILE A 294 -17.70 -7.64 -20.60
C ILE A 294 -17.65 -7.07 -22.01
N ASP A 295 -18.68 -6.30 -22.37
CA ASP A 295 -18.68 -5.53 -23.61
C ASP A 295 -17.95 -4.20 -23.37
N LEU A 296 -16.71 -4.10 -23.83
CA LEU A 296 -15.91 -2.87 -23.72
C LEU A 296 -16.55 -1.69 -24.46
N LYS A 297 -17.32 -1.92 -25.54
CA LYS A 297 -18.00 -0.85 -26.29
C LYS A 297 -19.19 -0.26 -25.55
N SER A 298 -19.68 -0.95 -24.53
CA SER A 298 -20.76 -0.45 -23.68
C SER A 298 -20.32 0.59 -22.65
N TYR A 299 -19.01 0.84 -22.53
CA TYR A 299 -18.44 1.85 -21.66
C TYR A 299 -18.24 3.16 -22.40
N ASP A 300 -18.64 4.27 -21.78
CA ASP A 300 -18.34 5.63 -22.22
C ASP A 300 -17.36 6.23 -21.23
N PHE A 301 -16.06 5.99 -21.43
CA PHE A 301 -15.03 6.50 -20.52
C PHE A 301 -14.71 7.97 -20.79
N ASP A 302 -14.61 8.77 -19.74
CA ASP A 302 -13.96 10.09 -19.79
C ASP A 302 -12.69 10.20 -18.95
N THR A 303 -12.56 9.33 -17.94
CA THR A 303 -11.52 9.42 -16.93
C THR A 303 -10.74 8.12 -16.86
N ILE A 304 -9.42 8.24 -16.74
CA ILE A 304 -8.53 7.13 -16.40
C ILE A 304 -7.82 7.39 -15.07
N PHE A 305 -7.85 6.42 -14.16
CA PHE A 305 -7.09 6.40 -12.91
C PHE A 305 -5.93 5.41 -13.02
N MET A 306 -4.73 5.82 -12.61
CA MET A 306 -3.53 4.98 -12.65
C MET A 306 -2.73 5.13 -11.35
N ASP A 307 -2.42 4.01 -10.71
CA ASP A 307 -1.46 3.90 -9.59
C ASP A 307 -0.42 2.81 -9.92
N PRO A 308 0.52 3.09 -10.84
CA PRO A 308 1.44 2.08 -11.36
C PRO A 308 2.52 1.68 -10.33
N PRO A 309 3.21 0.55 -10.57
CA PRO A 309 4.41 0.20 -9.81
C PRO A 309 5.52 1.27 -9.97
N ARG A 310 6.60 1.14 -9.18
CA ARG A 310 7.75 2.06 -9.18
C ARG A 310 8.40 2.33 -10.54
N SER A 311 8.18 1.49 -11.54
CA SER A 311 8.66 1.70 -12.92
C SER A 311 7.90 2.80 -13.68
N GLY A 312 6.78 3.28 -13.14
CA GLY A 312 5.83 4.15 -13.83
C GLY A 312 5.08 3.40 -14.92
N LEU A 313 4.52 4.15 -15.88
CA LEU A 313 3.78 3.61 -17.01
C LEU A 313 4.72 3.03 -18.09
N ASP A 314 4.22 2.10 -18.88
CA ASP A 314 4.84 1.72 -20.16
C ASP A 314 4.39 2.67 -21.30
N ASP A 315 5.03 2.58 -22.48
CA ASP A 315 4.71 3.45 -23.62
C ASP A 315 3.27 3.30 -24.11
N THR A 316 2.74 2.08 -24.09
CA THR A 316 1.39 1.80 -24.61
C THR A 316 0.33 2.36 -23.67
N THR A 317 0.55 2.26 -22.37
CA THR A 317 -0.32 2.83 -21.33
C THR A 317 -0.26 4.35 -21.33
N ARG A 318 0.93 4.96 -21.50
CA ARG A 318 1.07 6.41 -21.71
C ARG A 318 0.30 6.88 -22.93
N ALA A 319 0.39 6.16 -24.04
CA ALA A 319 -0.32 6.50 -25.27
C ALA A 319 -1.85 6.39 -25.09
N LEU A 320 -2.32 5.35 -24.41
CA LEU A 320 -3.74 5.17 -24.09
C LEU A 320 -4.27 6.31 -23.22
N ALA A 321 -3.56 6.67 -22.15
CA ALA A 321 -4.01 7.69 -21.21
C ALA A 321 -4.27 9.05 -21.88
N LYS A 322 -3.50 9.40 -22.94
CA LYS A 322 -3.67 10.63 -23.72
C LYS A 322 -5.04 10.75 -24.43
N ASN A 323 -5.78 9.64 -24.56
CA ASN A 323 -7.09 9.64 -25.23
C ASN A 323 -8.23 10.07 -24.30
N PHE A 324 -8.05 9.98 -22.98
CA PHE A 324 -9.05 10.35 -21.99
C PHE A 324 -9.15 11.87 -21.84
N GLU A 325 -10.26 12.36 -21.29
CA GLU A 325 -10.45 13.78 -21.01
C GLU A 325 -9.84 14.16 -19.65
N ASN A 326 -9.90 13.25 -18.69
CA ASN A 326 -9.32 13.42 -17.37
C ASN A 326 -8.37 12.26 -17.05
N ILE A 327 -7.21 12.58 -16.45
CA ILE A 327 -6.28 11.58 -15.93
C ILE A 327 -6.06 11.83 -14.45
N ILE A 328 -6.23 10.80 -13.64
CA ILE A 328 -5.83 10.77 -12.23
C ILE A 328 -4.60 9.86 -12.13
N TYR A 329 -3.48 10.39 -11.66
CA TYR A 329 -2.22 9.66 -11.55
C TYR A 329 -1.71 9.74 -10.11
N ILE A 330 -1.65 8.60 -9.41
CA ILE A 330 -0.93 8.44 -8.14
C ILE A 330 0.42 7.75 -8.41
N SER A 331 1.51 8.26 -7.84
CA SER A 331 2.85 7.69 -8.04
C SER A 331 3.64 7.62 -6.75
N CYS A 332 4.24 6.45 -6.49
CA CYS A 332 5.23 6.29 -5.43
C CYS A 332 6.68 6.60 -5.86
N ASN A 333 6.89 6.98 -7.13
CA ASN A 333 8.19 7.33 -7.68
C ASN A 333 8.13 8.62 -8.52
N PRO A 334 8.58 9.76 -7.95
CA PRO A 334 8.59 11.03 -8.66
C PRO A 334 9.50 11.07 -9.91
N GLU A 335 10.54 10.23 -10.01
CA GLU A 335 11.42 10.18 -11.20
C GLU A 335 10.65 9.67 -12.42
N THR A 336 10.00 8.52 -12.28
CA THR A 336 9.26 7.90 -13.38
C THR A 336 7.99 8.68 -13.70
N LEU A 337 7.40 9.34 -12.70
CA LEU A 337 6.31 10.27 -12.92
C LEU A 337 6.76 11.47 -13.78
N HIS A 338 7.92 12.06 -13.51
CA HIS A 338 8.45 13.17 -14.31
C HIS A 338 8.59 12.78 -15.78
N ARG A 339 9.24 11.64 -16.07
CA ARG A 339 9.32 11.05 -17.42
C ARG A 339 7.93 10.88 -18.05
N ASP A 340 6.97 10.34 -17.30
CA ASP A 340 5.63 10.10 -17.85
C ASP A 340 4.90 11.42 -18.17
N LEU A 341 5.11 12.46 -17.36
CA LEU A 341 4.53 13.78 -17.58
C LEU A 341 5.11 14.51 -18.79
N GLU A 342 6.37 14.29 -19.17
CA GLU A 342 6.93 14.83 -20.43
C GLU A 342 6.08 14.43 -21.64
N GLU A 343 5.44 13.27 -21.60
CA GLU A 343 4.54 12.78 -22.64
C GLU A 343 3.09 13.18 -22.45
N LEU A 344 2.55 13.06 -21.23
CA LEU A 344 1.15 13.36 -20.95
C LEU A 344 0.83 14.85 -21.09
N LEU A 345 1.78 15.73 -20.78
CA LEU A 345 1.59 17.18 -20.86
C LEU A 345 1.56 17.74 -22.30
N LYS A 346 1.85 16.90 -23.30
CA LYS A 346 1.64 17.25 -24.72
C LYS A 346 0.16 17.39 -25.07
N THR A 347 -0.72 16.69 -24.35
CA THR A 347 -2.17 16.69 -24.62
C THR A 347 -3.01 17.13 -23.42
N HIS A 348 -2.43 17.15 -22.21
CA HIS A 348 -3.10 17.54 -20.98
C HIS A 348 -2.36 18.65 -20.25
N LYS A 349 -3.07 19.33 -19.36
CA LYS A 349 -2.53 20.28 -18.37
C LYS A 349 -2.69 19.74 -16.96
N ILE A 350 -1.76 20.07 -16.07
CA ILE A 350 -1.89 19.79 -14.63
C ILE A 350 -2.91 20.76 -14.03
N VAL A 351 -3.95 20.22 -13.40
CA VAL A 351 -4.99 21.00 -12.70
C VAL A 351 -4.74 21.00 -11.19
N ARG A 352 -4.24 19.88 -10.67
CA ARG A 352 -3.85 19.72 -9.26
C ARG A 352 -2.61 18.84 -9.16
N PHE A 353 -1.78 19.18 -8.18
CA PHE A 353 -0.59 18.41 -7.82
C PHE A 353 -0.58 18.28 -6.30
N ALA A 354 -0.49 17.07 -5.77
CA ALA A 354 -0.26 16.79 -4.36
C ALA A 354 1.05 16.04 -4.12
N LEU A 355 1.64 16.30 -2.95
CA LEU A 355 2.66 15.45 -2.34
C LEU A 355 2.11 14.82 -1.06
N PHE A 356 2.23 13.50 -0.95
CA PHE A 356 1.82 12.73 0.23
C PHE A 356 3.04 12.17 0.94
N ASP A 357 3.22 12.57 2.20
CA ASP A 357 4.31 12.07 3.04
C ASP A 357 3.94 10.72 3.67
N GLN A 358 3.79 9.70 2.83
CA GLN A 358 3.46 8.34 3.22
C GLN A 358 4.55 7.70 4.11
N PHE A 359 5.81 8.15 3.94
CA PHE A 359 7.00 7.58 4.54
C PHE A 359 7.89 8.64 5.21
N ALA A 360 7.46 9.14 6.38
CA ALA A 360 8.29 10.01 7.21
C ALA A 360 9.65 9.34 7.53
N TYR A 361 10.71 10.13 7.68
CA TYR A 361 12.09 9.67 7.93
C TYR A 361 12.77 8.88 6.81
N SER A 362 12.14 8.73 5.65
CA SER A 362 12.75 8.18 4.44
C SER A 362 12.85 9.24 3.34
N GLU A 363 13.59 8.95 2.28
CA GLU A 363 13.63 9.81 1.09
C GLU A 363 12.36 9.72 0.21
N HIS A 364 11.48 8.74 0.46
CA HIS A 364 10.29 8.53 -0.34
C HIS A 364 9.23 9.61 -0.09
N ILE A 365 8.56 10.00 -1.16
CA ILE A 365 7.36 10.83 -1.16
C ILE A 365 6.48 10.35 -2.31
N GLU A 366 5.18 10.33 -2.10
CA GLU A 366 4.22 9.98 -3.14
C GLU A 366 3.66 11.26 -3.76
N CYS A 367 3.30 11.18 -5.03
CA CYS A 367 2.73 12.29 -5.80
C CYS A 367 1.32 11.93 -6.26
N GLY A 368 0.43 12.91 -6.34
CA GLY A 368 -0.89 12.77 -6.95
C GLY A 368 -1.15 13.89 -7.93
N LEU A 369 -1.71 13.56 -9.09
CA LEU A 369 -2.01 14.53 -10.14
C LEU A 369 -3.43 14.34 -10.67
N ILE A 370 -4.06 15.48 -10.92
CA ILE A 370 -5.26 15.57 -11.75
C ILE A 370 -4.87 16.35 -12.99
N LEU A 371 -5.03 15.70 -14.14
CA LEU A 371 -4.75 16.26 -15.45
C LEU A 371 -6.06 16.37 -16.24
N GLU A 372 -6.25 17.49 -16.93
CA GLU A 372 -7.37 17.69 -17.85
C GLU A 372 -6.80 17.90 -19.25
N LYS A 373 -7.45 17.31 -20.27
CA LYS A 373 -7.06 17.47 -21.66
C LYS A 373 -7.20 18.94 -22.08
N TYR A 374 -6.34 19.42 -22.99
CA TYR A 374 -6.51 20.75 -23.54
C TYR A 374 -7.83 20.80 -24.33
N SER A 375 -8.73 21.70 -23.93
CA SER A 375 -9.88 22.05 -24.76
C SER A 375 -9.37 22.84 -25.96
N PHE A 376 -9.37 22.23 -27.15
CA PHE A 376 -9.24 23.00 -28.38
C PHE A 376 -10.55 23.75 -28.56
N VAL A 377 -10.54 25.07 -28.37
CA VAL A 377 -11.59 25.92 -28.93
C VAL A 377 -11.36 25.88 -30.43
N VAL A 378 -12.12 25.05 -31.14
CA VAL A 378 -12.16 25.03 -32.61
C VAL A 378 -12.91 26.25 -33.09
#